data_AF-A0A967PH84-F1
#
_entry.id   AF-A0A967PH84-F1
#
_cell.length_a   1.000
_cell.length_b   1.000
_cell.length_c   1.000
_cell.angle_alpha   90.00
_cell.angle_beta   90.00
_cell.angle_gamma   90.00
#
_symmetry.space_group_name_H-M   'P 1'
#
loop_
_entity.id
_entity.type
_entity.pdbx_description
1 polymer ?
#
loop_
_entity_poly.entity_id
_entity_poly.type
_entity_poly.pdbx_seq_one_letter_code
_entity_poly.pdbx_strand_id
1 'polypeptide(L)'
;VRVEGHTDASGDHDHNMELSLERATSVVAYLVEKGIAEERLEPRGLGPDSPVADNDTPEGRAANRRVEFIIDQSAGPSAGDADADAESDAEADADADADWAER
;
A
#
# COMPACT_ATOMS: atom_id res chain seq x y z
N VAL A 1 0.68 -9.91 -4.36
CA VAL A 1 1.56 -8.77 -4.70
C VAL A 1 2.31 -8.39 -3.45
N ARG A 2 3.63 -8.31 -3.52
CA ARG A 2 4.47 -7.91 -2.39
C ARG A 2 4.94 -6.47 -2.56
N VAL A 3 4.87 -5.69 -1.50
CA VAL A 3 5.29 -4.29 -1.45
C VAL A 3 6.53 -4.21 -0.59
N GLU A 4 7.68 -3.91 -1.18
CA GLU A 4 8.98 -3.91 -0.51
C GLU A 4 9.45 -2.47 -0.28
N GLY A 5 9.69 -2.10 0.97
CA GLY A 5 10.30 -0.83 1.34
C GLY A 5 11.82 -0.96 1.47
N HIS A 6 12.55 0.05 0.99
CA HIS A 6 14.00 0.12 1.07
C HIS A 6 14.47 1.48 1.60
N THR A 7 15.60 1.47 2.29
CA THR A 7 16.30 2.68 2.74
C THR A 7 17.69 2.75 2.11
N ASP A 8 18.35 3.90 2.27
CA ASP A 8 19.79 3.94 2.14
C ASP A 8 20.46 3.42 3.44
N ALA A 9 21.79 3.29 3.41
CA ALA A 9 22.57 2.77 4.53
C ALA A 9 22.88 3.81 5.64
N SER A 10 22.30 5.01 5.57
CA SER A 10 22.56 6.05 6.56
C SER A 10 21.75 5.79 7.83
N GLY A 11 22.41 5.88 8.98
CA GLY A 11 21.74 5.72 10.28
C GLY A 11 21.82 4.30 10.84
N ASP A 12 20.95 4.02 11.82
CA ASP A 12 20.90 2.74 12.50
C ASP A 12 20.19 1.68 11.65
N HIS A 13 20.70 0.44 11.68
CA HIS A 13 20.18 -0.65 10.86
C HIS A 13 18.78 -1.06 11.29
N ASP A 14 18.57 -1.31 12.58
CA ASP A 14 17.27 -1.74 13.12
C ASP A 14 16.20 -0.67 12.85
N HIS A 15 16.55 0.60 13.04
CA HIS A 15 15.68 1.72 12.69
C HIS A 15 15.32 1.75 11.20
N ASN A 16 16.29 1.51 10.31
CA ASN A 16 16.05 1.46 8.89
C ASN A 16 15.15 0.27 8.48
N MET A 17 15.28 -0.87 9.16
CA MET A 17 14.39 -2.01 8.98
C MET A 17 12.96 -1.63 9.35
N GLU A 18 12.74 -1.04 10.52
CA GLU A 18 11.41 -0.59 10.97
C GLU A 18 10.82 0.47 10.03
N LEU A 19 11.60 1.51 9.70
CA LEU A 19 11.18 2.58 8.78
C LEU A 19 10.76 2.04 7.41
N SER A 20 11.52 1.07 6.88
CA SER A 20 11.20 0.47 5.58
C SER A 20 9.89 -0.32 5.62
N LEU A 21 9.64 -1.04 6.71
CA LEU A 21 8.40 -1.79 6.93
C LEU A 21 7.20 -0.85 7.10
N GLU A 22 7.33 0.19 7.91
CA GLU A 22 6.27 1.20 8.11
C GLU A 22 5.85 1.85 6.79
N ARG A 23 6.82 2.19 5.94
CA ARG A 23 6.55 2.76 4.61
C ARG A 23 5.82 1.77 3.70
N ALA A 24 6.24 0.51 3.68
CA ALA A 24 5.55 -0.54 2.91
C ALA A 24 4.11 -0.74 3.41
N THR A 25 3.90 -0.78 4.72
CA THR A 25 2.59 -0.90 5.35
C THR A 25 1.69 0.30 5.02
N SER A 26 2.22 1.53 5.04
CA SER A 26 1.47 2.73 4.64
C SER A 26 0.99 2.66 3.18
N VAL A 27 1.82 2.14 2.28
CA VAL A 27 1.45 1.92 0.88
C VAL A 27 0.36 0.86 0.76
N VAL A 28 0.47 -0.26 1.48
CA VAL A 28 -0.58 -1.29 1.51
C VAL A 28 -1.90 -0.72 2.03
N ALA A 29 -1.88 0.01 3.14
CA ALA A 29 -3.07 0.66 3.70
C ALA A 29 -3.77 1.58 2.69
N TYR A 30 -2.98 2.37 1.95
CA TYR A 30 -3.51 3.21 0.87
C TYR A 30 -4.17 2.38 -0.24
N LEU A 31 -3.56 1.26 -0.66
CA LEU A 31 -4.11 0.40 -1.69
C LEU A 31 -5.40 -0.32 -1.24
N VAL A 32 -5.47 -0.71 0.03
CA VAL A 32 -6.69 -1.27 0.63
C VAL A 32 -7.82 -0.23 0.62
N GLU A 33 -7.52 1.03 0.97
CA GLU A 33 -8.48 2.13 0.86
C GLU A 33 -8.98 2.34 -0.59
N LYS A 34 -8.16 2.02 -1.60
CA LYS A 34 -8.55 2.04 -3.02
C LYS A 34 -9.26 0.78 -3.50
N GLY A 35 -9.61 -0.14 -2.61
CA GLY A 35 -10.43 -1.31 -2.90
C GLY A 35 -9.64 -2.55 -3.33
N ILE A 36 -8.32 -2.58 -3.12
CA ILE A 36 -7.54 -3.81 -3.30
C ILE A 36 -7.66 -4.65 -2.03
N ALA A 37 -8.12 -5.89 -2.15
CA ALA A 37 -8.21 -6.83 -1.04
C ALA A 37 -6.84 -7.01 -0.33
N GLU A 38 -6.82 -6.87 1.00
CA GLU A 38 -5.60 -6.92 1.81
C GLU A 38 -4.86 -8.25 1.65
N GLU A 39 -5.59 -9.35 1.46
CA GLU A 39 -5.01 -10.70 1.30
C GLU A 39 -4.17 -10.82 0.02
N ARG A 40 -4.34 -9.91 -0.94
CA ARG A 40 -3.55 -9.84 -2.17
C ARG A 40 -2.26 -9.04 -2.00
N LEU A 41 -2.07 -8.39 -0.86
CA LEU A 41 -0.97 -7.47 -0.59
C LEU A 41 -0.12 -7.99 0.58
N GLU A 42 1.19 -7.97 0.42
CA GLU A 42 2.13 -8.36 1.47
C GLU A 42 3.17 -7.24 1.65
N PRO A 43 3.13 -6.45 2.73
CA PRO A 43 4.17 -5.47 3.03
C PRO A 43 5.43 -6.15 3.56
N ARG A 44 6.61 -5.73 3.10
CA ARG A 44 7.91 -6.13 3.65
C ARG A 44 8.86 -4.95 3.75
N GLY A 45 9.58 -4.87 4.87
CA GLY A 45 10.70 -3.95 5.04
C GLY A 45 12.02 -4.68 4.78
N LEU A 46 12.82 -4.19 3.83
CA LEU A 46 14.15 -4.71 3.52
C LEU A 46 15.28 -3.78 4.00
N GLY A 47 14.93 -2.64 4.60
CA GLY A 47 15.87 -1.65 5.12
C GLY A 47 17.01 -1.36 4.14
N PRO A 48 18.26 -1.37 4.60
CA PRO A 48 19.43 -1.12 3.77
C PRO A 48 20.03 -2.40 3.13
N ASP A 49 19.44 -3.58 3.37
CA ASP A 49 20.05 -4.88 3.06
C ASP A 49 20.00 -5.25 1.57
N SER A 50 19.23 -4.51 0.76
CA SER A 50 19.08 -4.73 -0.68
C SER A 50 19.32 -3.44 -1.48
N PRO A 51 20.56 -2.93 -1.51
CA PRO A 51 20.92 -1.74 -2.26
C PRO A 51 20.95 -2.02 -3.77
N VAL A 52 20.45 -1.08 -4.56
CA VAL A 52 20.50 -1.11 -6.03
C VAL A 52 21.58 -0.20 -6.59
N ALA A 53 22.09 0.71 -5.77
CA ALA A 53 23.16 1.63 -6.10
C ALA A 53 24.10 1.86 -4.90
N ASP A 54 25.23 2.50 -5.18
CA ASP A 54 26.26 2.80 -4.20
C ASP A 54 25.78 3.81 -3.14
N ASN A 55 25.88 3.47 -1.86
CA ASN A 55 25.48 4.34 -0.75
C ASN A 55 26.48 5.50 -0.49
N ASP A 56 27.67 5.47 -1.10
CA ASP A 56 28.66 6.52 -0.92
C ASP A 56 28.28 7.80 -1.70
N THR A 57 27.48 7.67 -2.77
CA THR A 57 27.04 8.79 -3.60
C THR A 57 25.65 9.31 -3.18
N PRO A 58 25.40 10.63 -3.22
CA PRO A 58 24.06 11.19 -3.01
C PRO A 58 23.01 10.58 -3.96
N GLU A 59 23.39 10.35 -5.20
CA GLU A 59 22.54 9.78 -6.25
C GLU A 59 22.19 8.33 -5.93
N GLY A 60 23.17 7.51 -5.52
CA GLY A 60 22.92 6.12 -5.17
C GLY A 60 22.11 5.95 -3.89
N ARG A 61 22.31 6.81 -2.87
CA ARG A 61 21.41 6.85 -1.70
C ARG A 61 19.98 7.19 -2.09
N ALA A 62 19.80 8.15 -3.00
CA ALA A 62 18.46 8.50 -3.49
C ALA A 62 17.80 7.33 -4.23
N ALA A 63 18.56 6.57 -5.02
CA ALA A 63 18.07 5.36 -5.69
C ALA A 63 17.71 4.24 -4.70
N ASN A 64 18.44 4.13 -3.58
CA ASN A 64 18.17 3.11 -2.56
C ASN A 64 16.91 3.40 -1.74
N ARG A 65 16.52 4.67 -1.52
CA ARG A 65 15.27 5.07 -0.85
C ARG A 65 14.05 4.90 -1.77
N ARG A 66 13.61 3.66 -1.98
CA ARG A 66 12.54 3.30 -2.93
C ARG A 66 11.50 2.34 -2.32
N VAL A 67 10.40 2.17 -3.04
CA VAL A 67 9.41 1.11 -2.80
C VAL A 67 9.24 0.31 -4.09
N GLU A 68 9.28 -1.02 -4.00
CA GLU A 68 9.13 -1.92 -5.14
C GLU A 68 7.86 -2.77 -5.00
N PHE A 69 7.23 -3.09 -6.14
CA PHE A 69 6.06 -3.96 -6.21
C PHE A 69 6.41 -5.24 -6.94
N ILE A 70 6.38 -6.37 -6.24
CA ILE A 70 6.63 -7.68 -6.81
C ILE A 70 5.30 -8.38 -7.06
N ILE A 71 5.01 -8.63 -8.34
CA ILE A 71 3.80 -9.34 -8.76
C ILE A 71 4.14 -10.82 -8.93
N ASP A 72 3.81 -11.62 -7.93
CA ASP A 72 3.88 -13.08 -8.03
C ASP A 72 2.66 -13.61 -8.80
N GLN A 73 2.91 -14.31 -9.91
CA GLN A 73 1.86 -14.82 -10.80
C GLN A 73 1.22 -16.12 -10.29
N SER A 74 1.62 -16.63 -9.13
CA SER A 74 1.06 -17.86 -8.56
C SER A 74 -0.37 -17.71 -8.00
N ALA A 75 -0.87 -16.48 -7.84
CA ALA A 75 -2.20 -16.19 -7.32
C ALA A 75 -3.00 -15.23 -8.23
N GLY A 76 -3.05 -15.53 -9.53
CA GLY A 76 -4.08 -14.94 -10.40
C GLY A 76 -5.48 -15.37 -9.90
N PRO A 77 -6.51 -14.50 -9.99
CA PRO A 77 -7.86 -14.89 -9.62
C PRO A 77 -8.27 -16.09 -10.47
N SER A 78 -8.64 -17.21 -9.84
CA SER A 78 -9.44 -18.20 -10.56
C SER A 78 -10.71 -17.48 -11.01
N ALA A 79 -11.13 -17.68 -12.26
CA ALA A 79 -12.25 -16.99 -12.89
C ALA A 79 -13.64 -17.30 -12.27
N GLY A 80 -13.73 -17.61 -10.97
CA GLY A 80 -14.95 -17.96 -10.24
C GLY A 80 -15.52 -16.88 -9.33
N ASP A 81 -14.82 -15.77 -9.11
CA ASP A 81 -15.23 -14.75 -8.11
C ASP A 81 -15.85 -13.48 -8.74
N ALA A 82 -16.21 -13.51 -10.03
CA ALA A 82 -16.73 -12.35 -10.75
C ALA A 82 -18.26 -12.15 -10.63
N ASP A 83 -18.98 -13.03 -9.94
CA ASP A 83 -20.46 -12.99 -9.84
C ASP A 83 -20.92 -13.22 -8.39
N ALA A 84 -20.97 -12.17 -7.57
CA ALA A 84 -21.69 -12.25 -6.29
C ALA A 84 -22.30 -10.94 -5.77
N ASP A 85 -21.82 -9.75 -6.15
CA ASP A 85 -22.27 -8.50 -5.52
C ASP A 85 -23.14 -7.62 -6.42
N ALA A 86 -24.19 -8.22 -7.00
CA ALA A 86 -25.29 -7.47 -7.57
C ALA A 86 -26.61 -8.15 -7.19
N GLU A 87 -27.22 -7.71 -6.08
CA GLU A 87 -28.67 -7.43 -5.93
C GLU A 87 -29.10 -7.20 -4.46
N SER A 88 -30.10 -6.33 -4.29
CA SER A 88 -30.74 -5.76 -3.08
C SER A 88 -29.98 -4.57 -2.47
N ASP A 89 -30.52 -3.34 -2.41
CA ASP A 89 -31.90 -2.96 -2.13
C ASP A 89 -32.33 -1.69 -2.89
N ALA A 90 -33.61 -1.68 -3.25
CA ALA A 90 -34.33 -0.59 -3.88
C ALA A 90 -34.83 0.44 -2.86
N GLU A 91 -34.56 1.72 -3.17
CA GLU A 91 -35.44 2.90 -3.11
C GLU A 91 -36.52 3.00 -2.00
N ALA A 92 -36.44 4.06 -1.18
CA ALA A 92 -37.62 4.82 -0.75
C ALA A 92 -37.25 6.27 -0.37
N ASP A 93 -37.84 7.21 -1.12
CA ASP A 93 -37.93 8.66 -0.91
C ASP A 93 -38.34 9.09 0.50
N ALA A 94 -37.87 10.27 0.95
CA ALA A 94 -38.72 11.35 1.44
C ALA A 94 -37.92 12.62 1.79
N ASP A 95 -38.33 13.73 1.17
CA ASP A 95 -38.01 15.12 1.49
C ASP A 95 -38.03 15.46 2.99
N ALA A 96 -37.05 16.27 3.43
CA ALA A 96 -37.22 17.20 4.55
C ALA A 96 -36.26 18.37 4.43
N ASP A 97 -36.78 19.48 3.90
CA ASP A 97 -36.30 20.85 4.14
C ASP A 97 -36.03 21.07 5.64
N ALA A 98 -34.81 21.47 6.00
CA ALA A 98 -34.47 21.97 7.34
C ALA A 98 -33.44 23.11 7.24
N ASP A 99 -33.99 24.30 7.10
CA ASP A 99 -33.56 25.60 7.62
C ASP A 99 -32.30 25.60 8.51
N TRP A 100 -31.19 26.17 8.00
CA TRP A 100 -29.98 26.49 8.75
C TRP A 100 -29.73 28.00 8.76
N ALA A 101 -30.54 28.75 9.52
CA ALA A 101 -30.31 30.17 9.78
C ALA A 101 -30.43 30.51 11.28
N GLU A 102 -29.42 30.12 12.06
CA GLU A 102 -29.14 30.73 13.36
C GLU A 102 -27.62 30.72 13.65
N ARG A 103 -26.92 31.69 13.06
CA ARG A 103 -25.83 32.49 13.68
C ARG A 103 -25.33 33.59 12.74
#